data_AF-A0A7S2M975-F1
#
_entry.id   AF-A0A7S2M975-F1
#
_cell.length_a   1.000
_cell.length_b   1.000
_cell.length_c   1.000
_cell.angle_alpha   90.00
_cell.angle_beta   90.00
_cell.angle_gamma   90.00
#
_symmetry.space_group_name_H-M   'P 1'
#
loop_
_entity.id
_entity.type
_entity.pdbx_description
1 polymer ?
#
loop_
_entity_poly.entity_id
_entity_poly.type
_entity_poly.pdbx_seq_one_letter_code
_entity_poly.pdbx_strand_id
1 'polypeptide(L)'
;MKRFTEKCMNNRGHGSIDNILNNGLFNKKSLIRKVHADSIVSSHLYDSNGLIRLAKYPSRETLMIHIHREETKRVVSGVKTVMSTICNGSRSYGLSAKKNGTVECILEEGPVVDLIAKREGEVQFATHDILNCASYEALQDNGPQLVIINYKQVDKLQALLAKHHCPQLELPVRENIAADKSMDVFLKLETTGGVINIDDWLHEKGPSLEVALNLRKDASCQAKTFHMEDELFGCPDEALWVTTESIKGW
;
A
#
# COMPACT_ATOMS: atom_id res chain seq x y z
N MET A 1 1.29 -2.29 9.88
CA MET A 1 0.15 -1.95 10.77
C MET A 1 -0.64 -3.16 11.25
N LYS A 2 -1.04 -4.10 10.37
CA LYS A 2 -1.75 -5.33 10.79
C LYS A 2 -1.11 -6.02 11.99
N ARG A 3 0.19 -6.34 11.90
CA ARG A 3 0.94 -6.97 13.00
C ARG A 3 1.01 -6.14 14.26
N PHE A 4 1.12 -4.83 14.11
CA PHE A 4 1.10 -3.89 15.24
C PHE A 4 -0.23 -4.03 15.98
N THR A 5 -1.36 -3.95 15.27
CA THR A 5 -2.70 -4.12 15.87
C THR A 5 -2.86 -5.48 16.53
N GLU A 6 -2.41 -6.57 15.90
CA GLU A 6 -2.47 -7.91 16.48
C GLU A 6 -1.71 -8.03 17.80
N LYS A 7 -0.49 -7.48 17.87
CA LYS A 7 0.32 -7.49 19.10
C LYS A 7 -0.27 -6.55 20.16
N CYS A 8 -0.70 -5.35 19.76
CA CYS A 8 -1.23 -4.31 20.63
C CYS A 8 -2.53 -4.74 21.32
N MET A 9 -3.46 -5.35 20.57
CA MET A 9 -4.76 -5.79 21.09
C MET A 9 -4.74 -7.19 21.73
N ASN A 10 -3.53 -7.77 21.90
CA ASN A 10 -3.30 -9.12 22.40
C ASN A 10 -4.16 -10.19 21.67
N ASN A 11 -4.30 -10.06 20.36
CA ASN A 11 -5.15 -10.93 19.53
C ASN A 11 -4.43 -12.23 19.09
N ARG A 12 -3.38 -12.65 19.81
CA ARG A 12 -2.64 -13.89 19.51
C ARG A 12 -3.49 -15.10 19.89
N GLY A 13 -4.23 -15.65 18.93
CA GLY A 13 -4.87 -16.97 19.07
C GLY A 13 -6.28 -17.08 18.49
N HIS A 14 -6.94 -15.97 18.16
CA HIS A 14 -8.29 -15.99 17.62
C HIS A 14 -8.37 -15.18 16.35
N GLY A 15 -7.79 -15.73 15.27
CA GLY A 15 -7.83 -15.21 13.89
C GLY A 15 -8.31 -13.78 13.82
N SER A 16 -7.37 -12.82 13.88
CA SER A 16 -7.66 -11.46 13.44
C SER A 16 -8.40 -11.63 12.12
N ILE A 17 -9.64 -11.13 12.05
CA ILE A 17 -10.42 -11.28 10.83
C ILE A 17 -9.64 -10.44 9.84
N ASP A 18 -8.86 -11.13 9.01
CA ASP A 18 -7.96 -10.45 8.11
C ASP A 18 -8.78 -9.49 7.26
N ASN A 19 -8.31 -8.26 7.15
CA ASN A 19 -8.98 -7.20 6.40
C ASN A 19 -10.46 -7.03 6.79
N ILE A 20 -10.76 -7.04 8.09
CA ILE A 20 -12.11 -6.86 8.63
C ILE A 20 -12.80 -5.58 8.09
N LEU A 21 -12.04 -4.53 7.78
CA LEU A 21 -12.55 -3.28 7.21
C LEU A 21 -12.82 -3.35 5.69
N ASN A 22 -12.35 -4.35 4.95
CA ASN A 22 -12.50 -4.37 3.50
C ASN A 22 -13.94 -4.70 3.05
N ASN A 23 -14.51 -5.83 3.47
CA ASN A 23 -15.72 -6.39 2.85
C ASN A 23 -17.04 -6.03 3.53
N GLY A 24 -17.04 -5.36 4.69
CA GLY A 24 -18.28 -4.82 5.30
C GLY A 24 -19.23 -5.85 5.88
N LEU A 25 -18.87 -7.12 5.78
CA LEU A 25 -19.45 -8.25 6.48
C LEU A 25 -19.13 -8.20 7.98
N PHE A 26 -19.12 -7.00 8.59
CA PHE A 26 -18.52 -6.81 9.89
C PHE A 26 -19.09 -7.77 10.91
N ASN A 27 -18.13 -8.42 11.51
CA ASN A 27 -18.28 -9.69 12.16
C ASN A 27 -19.02 -9.44 13.45
N LYS A 28 -20.29 -9.84 13.52
CA LYS A 28 -21.01 -10.03 14.79
C LYS A 28 -20.11 -10.72 15.84
N LYS A 29 -19.18 -11.58 15.40
CA LYS A 29 -18.15 -12.21 16.22
C LYS A 29 -17.20 -11.23 16.92
N SER A 30 -16.82 -10.11 16.30
CA SER A 30 -15.96 -9.09 16.93
C SER A 30 -16.64 -8.41 18.12
N LEU A 31 -17.96 -8.19 18.04
CA LEU A 31 -18.75 -7.61 19.12
C LEU A 31 -19.10 -8.61 20.24
N ILE A 32 -19.11 -9.91 19.94
CA ILE A 32 -19.50 -10.95 20.91
C ILE A 32 -18.29 -11.60 21.60
N ARG A 33 -17.11 -11.57 20.96
CA ARG A 33 -15.92 -12.26 21.49
C ARG A 33 -15.29 -11.57 22.70
N LYS A 34 -15.45 -10.26 22.85
CA LYS A 34 -14.83 -9.48 23.91
C LYS A 34 -15.87 -8.59 24.58
N VAL A 35 -15.72 -8.40 25.89
CA VAL A 35 -16.52 -7.45 26.68
C VAL A 35 -16.28 -6.01 26.21
N HIS A 36 -15.05 -5.71 25.77
CA HIS A 36 -14.67 -4.41 25.23
C HIS A 36 -14.24 -4.55 23.77
N ALA A 37 -14.67 -3.62 22.92
CA ALA A 37 -14.25 -3.56 21.52
C ALA A 37 -12.76 -3.20 21.42
N ASP A 38 -12.11 -3.67 20.34
CA ASP A 38 -10.72 -3.31 20.05
C ASP A 38 -10.64 -1.81 19.72
N SER A 39 -9.77 -1.07 20.42
CA SER A 39 -9.59 0.37 20.22
C SER A 39 -8.85 0.73 18.93
N ILE A 40 -8.07 -0.21 18.40
CA ILE A 40 -7.32 -0.05 17.15
C ILE A 40 -7.70 -1.19 16.22
N VAL A 41 -8.14 -0.84 15.02
CA VAL A 41 -8.41 -1.79 13.94
C VAL A 41 -7.66 -1.33 12.70
N SER A 42 -6.82 -2.21 12.15
CA SER A 42 -6.14 -1.97 10.88
C SER A 42 -6.56 -3.01 9.85
N SER A 43 -6.62 -2.64 8.59
CA SER A 43 -6.92 -3.53 7.47
C SER A 43 -6.35 -2.96 6.19
N HIS A 44 -6.08 -3.82 5.22
CA HIS A 44 -5.82 -3.40 3.85
C HIS A 44 -7.16 -3.22 3.13
N LEU A 45 -7.28 -2.11 2.40
CA LEU A 45 -8.36 -1.90 1.44
C LEU A 45 -7.85 -2.36 0.09
N TYR A 46 -8.60 -3.25 -0.56
CA TYR A 46 -8.25 -3.75 -1.89
C TYR A 46 -8.91 -2.93 -2.99
N ASP A 47 -10.03 -2.27 -2.70
CA ASP A 47 -10.75 -1.45 -3.67
C ASP A 47 -11.32 -0.18 -3.01
N SER A 48 -11.93 0.66 -3.83
CA SER A 48 -12.62 1.87 -3.37
C SER A 48 -13.89 1.58 -2.57
N ASN A 49 -14.54 0.42 -2.74
CA ASN A 49 -15.77 0.08 -1.99
C ASN A 49 -15.52 0.01 -0.49
N GLY A 50 -14.35 -0.51 -0.09
CA GLY A 50 -13.91 -0.51 1.29
C GLY A 50 -13.85 0.90 1.88
N LEU A 51 -13.20 1.85 1.17
CA LEU A 51 -13.07 3.23 1.61
C LEU A 51 -14.41 3.97 1.62
N ILE A 52 -15.22 3.83 0.56
CA ILE A 52 -16.57 4.41 0.44
C ILE A 52 -17.43 3.97 1.63
N ARG A 53 -17.39 2.68 1.99
CA ARG A 53 -18.17 2.19 3.13
C ARG A 53 -17.67 2.78 4.45
N LEU A 54 -16.36 2.84 4.66
CA LEU A 54 -15.80 3.40 5.88
C LEU A 54 -16.12 4.89 6.02
N ALA A 55 -16.19 5.64 4.91
CA ALA A 55 -16.57 7.04 4.91
C ALA A 55 -18.03 7.26 5.34
N LYS A 56 -18.94 6.35 4.98
CA LYS A 56 -20.39 6.47 5.22
C LYS A 56 -20.85 6.15 6.64
N TYR A 57 -20.12 5.29 7.36
CA TYR A 57 -20.58 4.75 8.64
C TYR A 57 -19.65 4.96 9.86
N PRO A 58 -18.69 5.91 9.91
CA PRO A 58 -17.93 6.13 11.13
C PRO A 58 -18.78 6.87 12.17
N SER A 59 -18.57 6.55 13.45
CA SER A 59 -19.14 7.35 14.54
C SER A 59 -18.35 8.64 14.72
N ARG A 60 -18.90 9.62 15.45
CA ARG A 60 -18.17 10.83 15.89
C ARG A 60 -16.99 10.54 16.82
N GLU A 61 -16.86 9.31 17.30
CA GLU A 61 -15.74 8.88 18.16
C GLU A 61 -14.69 8.10 17.37
N THR A 62 -14.91 7.90 16.07
CA THR A 62 -14.02 7.14 15.20
C THR A 62 -13.06 8.08 14.47
N LEU A 63 -11.76 7.89 14.67
CA LEU A 63 -10.72 8.50 13.84
C LEU A 63 -10.28 7.51 12.76
N MET A 64 -10.38 7.91 11.49
CA MET A 64 -9.85 7.18 10.35
C MET A 64 -8.45 7.69 10.03
N ILE A 65 -7.49 6.78 9.92
CA ILE A 65 -6.12 7.10 9.48
C ILE A 65 -5.84 6.34 8.19
N HIS A 66 -5.73 7.08 7.09
CA HIS A 66 -5.34 6.53 5.79
C HIS A 66 -3.83 6.68 5.61
N ILE A 67 -3.14 5.54 5.44
CA ILE A 67 -1.69 5.52 5.22
C ILE A 67 -1.46 5.53 3.72
N HIS A 68 -1.07 6.70 3.21
CA HIS A 68 -0.89 6.95 1.80
C HIS A 68 0.55 6.70 1.36
N ARG A 69 0.70 6.19 0.14
CA ARG A 69 1.97 6.11 -0.58
C ARG A 69 1.72 6.63 -1.98
N GLU A 70 2.58 7.55 -2.42
CA GLU A 70 2.55 8.08 -3.78
C GLU A 70 2.49 6.94 -4.81
N GLU A 71 1.57 7.08 -5.76
CA GLU A 71 1.11 5.98 -6.62
C GLU A 71 2.23 5.40 -7.48
N THR A 72 3.07 6.25 -8.10
CA THR A 72 4.23 5.79 -8.90
C THR A 72 5.21 4.99 -8.07
N LYS A 73 5.55 5.49 -6.88
CA LYS A 73 6.40 4.75 -5.92
C LYS A 73 5.75 3.44 -5.49
N ARG A 74 4.42 3.34 -5.43
CA ARG A 74 3.71 2.09 -5.12
C ARG A 74 3.92 1.08 -6.25
N VAL A 75 3.70 1.48 -7.50
CA VAL A 75 3.94 0.65 -8.70
C VAL A 75 5.38 0.14 -8.73
N VAL A 76 6.36 1.04 -8.62
CA VAL A 76 7.79 0.69 -8.60
C VAL A 76 8.09 -0.35 -7.52
N SER A 77 7.49 -0.19 -6.33
CA SER A 77 7.61 -1.18 -5.25
C SER A 77 7.07 -2.54 -5.63
N GLY A 78 5.87 -2.58 -6.23
CA GLY A 78 5.21 -3.81 -6.66
C GLY A 78 6.08 -4.56 -7.66
N VAL A 79 6.64 -3.84 -8.65
CA VAL A 79 7.59 -4.41 -9.60
C VAL A 79 8.79 -5.02 -8.89
N LYS A 80 9.47 -4.26 -8.02
CA LYS A 80 10.63 -4.75 -7.25
C LYS A 80 10.31 -5.99 -6.40
N THR A 81 9.10 -6.11 -5.88
CA THR A 81 8.65 -7.28 -5.10
C THR A 81 8.45 -8.49 -6.00
N VAL A 82 7.77 -8.32 -7.14
CA VAL A 82 7.56 -9.43 -8.10
C VAL A 82 8.89 -9.92 -8.65
N MET A 83 9.78 -9.01 -9.06
CA MET A 83 11.10 -9.36 -9.57
C MET A 83 11.92 -10.16 -8.55
N SER A 84 11.92 -9.71 -7.28
CA SER A 84 12.59 -10.45 -6.20
C SER A 84 11.96 -11.83 -5.97
N THR A 85 10.63 -11.95 -6.05
CA THR A 85 9.92 -13.23 -5.91
C THR A 85 10.29 -14.22 -7.02
N ILE A 86 10.43 -13.74 -8.26
CA ILE A 86 10.88 -14.53 -9.41
C ILE A 86 12.31 -14.99 -9.22
N CYS A 87 13.20 -14.07 -8.89
CA CYS A 87 14.62 -14.37 -8.68
C CYS A 87 14.84 -15.34 -7.53
N ASN A 88 14.08 -15.23 -6.44
CA ASN A 88 14.11 -16.17 -5.32
C ASN A 88 13.52 -17.55 -5.67
N GLY A 89 12.93 -17.72 -6.86
CA GLY A 89 12.32 -18.98 -7.30
C GLY A 89 10.99 -19.31 -6.60
N SER A 90 10.38 -18.33 -5.91
CA SER A 90 9.14 -18.55 -5.17
C SER A 90 7.92 -18.62 -6.10
N ARG A 91 7.94 -17.88 -7.21
CA ARG A 91 6.93 -17.91 -8.29
C ARG A 91 7.57 -17.46 -9.60
N SER A 92 7.29 -18.13 -10.71
CA SER A 92 7.92 -17.78 -12.00
C SER A 92 7.16 -16.71 -12.79
N TYR A 93 5.83 -16.60 -12.63
CA TYR A 93 4.98 -15.73 -13.47
C TYR A 93 5.23 -15.88 -14.99
N GLY A 94 5.65 -17.07 -15.42
CA GLY A 94 6.02 -17.34 -16.81
C GLY A 94 7.35 -16.72 -17.28
N LEU A 95 8.11 -16.05 -16.39
CA LEU A 95 9.45 -15.56 -16.69
C LEU A 95 10.52 -16.60 -16.39
N SER A 96 11.56 -16.59 -17.24
CA SER A 96 12.79 -17.33 -17.01
C SER A 96 13.82 -16.40 -16.37
N ALA A 97 14.41 -16.85 -15.27
CA ALA A 97 15.50 -16.16 -14.59
C ALA A 97 16.82 -16.91 -14.80
N LYS A 98 17.84 -16.20 -15.26
CA LYS A 98 19.22 -16.71 -15.27
C LYS A 98 19.91 -16.27 -13.98
N LYS A 99 20.31 -17.24 -13.16
CA LYS A 99 21.08 -16.95 -11.94
C LYS A 99 22.56 -17.02 -12.25
N ASN A 100 23.29 -15.96 -11.92
CA ASN A 100 24.75 -15.95 -11.97
C ASN A 100 25.27 -16.04 -10.52
N GLY A 101 25.51 -17.27 -10.06
CA GLY A 101 25.82 -17.53 -8.65
C GLY A 101 24.60 -17.41 -7.72
N THR A 102 24.85 -17.05 -6.46
CA THR A 102 23.82 -16.93 -5.41
C THR A 102 23.25 -15.53 -5.25
N VAL A 103 23.87 -14.53 -5.90
CA VAL A 103 23.64 -13.10 -5.61
C VAL A 103 23.10 -12.33 -6.81
N GLU A 104 23.23 -12.83 -8.04
CA GLU A 104 22.75 -12.12 -9.23
C GLU A 104 21.67 -12.90 -9.96
N CYS A 105 20.62 -12.20 -10.35
CA CYS A 105 19.52 -12.71 -11.16
C CYS A 105 19.29 -11.81 -12.37
N ILE A 106 19.31 -12.40 -13.57
CA ILE A 106 19.10 -11.69 -14.83
C ILE A 106 17.76 -12.14 -15.43
N LEU A 107 16.91 -11.16 -15.73
CA LEU A 107 15.63 -11.31 -16.43
C LEU A 107 15.69 -10.62 -17.79
N GLU A 108 14.94 -11.11 -18.77
CA GLU A 108 14.84 -10.45 -20.09
C GLU A 108 13.85 -9.26 -19.99
N GLU A 109 14.20 -8.10 -20.54
CA GLU A 109 13.44 -6.85 -20.39
C GLU A 109 12.00 -6.94 -20.93
N GLY A 110 11.81 -7.40 -22.17
CA GLY A 110 10.48 -7.49 -22.81
C GLY A 110 9.45 -8.26 -21.98
N PRO A 111 9.74 -9.52 -21.57
CA PRO A 111 8.86 -10.29 -20.69
C PRO A 111 8.56 -9.61 -19.34
N VAL A 112 9.51 -8.85 -18.78
CA VAL A 112 9.29 -8.08 -17.56
C VAL A 112 8.29 -6.96 -17.82
N VAL A 113 8.44 -6.22 -18.92
CA VAL A 113 7.49 -5.17 -19.32
C VAL A 113 6.08 -5.74 -19.55
N ASP A 114 5.97 -6.89 -20.21
CA ASP A 114 4.69 -7.58 -20.43
C ASP A 114 4.02 -7.98 -19.11
N LEU A 115 4.78 -8.48 -18.14
CA LEU A 115 4.26 -8.81 -16.81
C LEU A 115 3.71 -7.57 -16.10
N ILE A 116 4.45 -6.45 -16.18
CA ILE A 116 4.02 -5.18 -15.57
C ILE A 116 2.72 -4.71 -16.21
N ALA A 117 2.63 -4.75 -17.54
CA ALA A 117 1.44 -4.36 -18.30
C ALA A 117 0.21 -5.24 -17.95
N LYS A 118 0.42 -6.54 -17.72
CA LYS A 118 -0.62 -7.48 -17.26
C LYS A 118 -1.01 -7.28 -15.79
N ARG A 119 -0.27 -6.45 -15.04
CA ARG A 119 -0.46 -6.18 -13.61
C ARG A 119 -0.44 -7.47 -12.78
N GLU A 120 0.50 -8.39 -13.02
CA GLU A 120 0.52 -9.65 -12.26
C GLU A 120 1.11 -9.52 -10.84
N GLY A 121 0.61 -10.32 -9.91
CA GLY A 121 1.14 -10.39 -8.55
C GLY A 121 1.01 -9.08 -7.77
N GLU A 122 2.10 -8.64 -7.13
CA GLU A 122 2.10 -7.40 -6.34
C GLU A 122 1.88 -6.15 -7.21
N VAL A 123 2.18 -6.21 -8.52
CA VAL A 123 1.91 -5.10 -9.44
C VAL A 123 0.41 -4.81 -9.51
N GLN A 124 -0.45 -5.84 -9.42
CA GLN A 124 -1.90 -5.65 -9.34
C GLN A 124 -2.28 -4.80 -8.15
N PHE A 125 -1.83 -5.19 -6.96
CA PHE A 125 -2.16 -4.49 -5.70
C PHE A 125 -1.57 -3.08 -5.67
N ALA A 126 -0.44 -2.87 -6.33
CA ALA A 126 0.18 -1.57 -6.48
C ALA A 126 -0.51 -0.63 -7.48
N THR A 127 -1.48 -1.12 -8.27
CA THR A 127 -2.21 -0.35 -9.30
C THR A 127 -3.72 -0.22 -9.01
N HIS A 128 -4.18 -0.57 -7.79
CA HIS A 128 -5.58 -0.37 -7.40
C HIS A 128 -5.93 1.10 -7.12
N ASP A 129 -6.98 1.58 -7.77
CA ASP A 129 -7.50 2.94 -7.61
C ASP A 129 -8.49 3.03 -6.45
N ILE A 130 -7.96 2.95 -5.23
CA ILE A 130 -8.75 3.14 -3.99
C ILE A 130 -9.27 4.58 -3.92
N LEU A 131 -8.41 5.54 -4.25
CA LEU A 131 -8.74 6.96 -4.36
C LEU A 131 -9.23 7.25 -5.79
N ASN A 132 -10.54 7.28 -5.93
CA ASN A 132 -11.25 7.57 -7.17
C ASN A 132 -12.42 8.53 -6.90
N CYS A 133 -13.12 8.99 -7.96
CA CYS A 133 -14.19 9.97 -7.79
C CYS A 133 -15.27 9.52 -6.79
N ALA A 134 -15.74 8.28 -6.87
CA ALA A 134 -16.75 7.75 -5.96
C ALA A 134 -16.28 7.74 -4.49
N SER A 135 -15.00 7.44 -4.25
CA SER A 135 -14.42 7.51 -2.90
C SER A 135 -14.28 8.95 -2.39
N TYR A 136 -13.90 9.90 -3.26
CA TYR A 136 -13.81 11.31 -2.90
C TYR A 136 -15.18 11.91 -2.59
N GLU A 137 -16.17 11.59 -3.41
CA GLU A 137 -17.57 11.97 -3.16
C GLU A 137 -18.05 11.42 -1.82
N ALA A 138 -17.80 10.13 -1.54
CA ALA A 138 -18.17 9.54 -0.26
C ALA A 138 -17.47 10.22 0.94
N LEU A 139 -16.19 10.55 0.83
CA LEU A 139 -15.46 11.30 1.86
C LEU A 139 -16.03 12.71 2.05
N GLN A 140 -16.33 13.40 0.95
CA GLN A 140 -16.85 14.76 0.96
C GLN A 140 -18.27 14.84 1.53
N ASP A 141 -19.16 13.92 1.13
CA ASP A 141 -20.57 13.93 1.52
C ASP A 141 -20.77 13.55 3.00
N ASN A 142 -19.89 12.70 3.54
CA ASN A 142 -20.04 12.17 4.90
C ASN A 142 -19.12 12.85 5.93
N GLY A 143 -18.05 13.51 5.49
CA GLY A 143 -17.13 14.25 6.35
C GLY A 143 -16.60 13.47 7.56
N PRO A 144 -16.03 12.26 7.37
CA PRO A 144 -15.48 11.50 8.48
C PRO A 144 -14.28 12.22 9.10
N GLN A 145 -13.97 11.93 10.37
CA GLN A 145 -12.69 12.36 10.95
C GLN A 145 -11.57 11.57 10.29
N LEU A 146 -10.90 12.20 9.33
CA LEU A 146 -9.89 11.58 8.49
C LEU A 146 -8.56 12.31 8.62
N VAL A 147 -7.52 11.54 8.90
CA VAL A 147 -6.13 11.96 8.72
C VAL A 147 -5.50 11.09 7.65
N ILE A 148 -4.85 11.73 6.68
CA ILE A 148 -3.98 11.05 5.72
C ILE A 148 -2.55 11.24 6.19
N ILE A 149 -1.75 10.17 6.23
CA ILE A 149 -0.33 10.26 6.56
C ILE A 149 0.51 9.60 5.47
N ASN A 150 1.72 10.09 5.25
CA ASN A 150 2.69 9.39 4.43
C ASN A 150 3.11 8.07 5.10
N TYR A 151 3.23 7.00 4.33
CA TYR A 151 3.67 5.69 4.81
C TYR A 151 5.02 5.70 5.56
N LYS A 152 5.89 6.68 5.30
CA LYS A 152 7.14 6.88 6.05
C LYS A 152 6.92 7.23 7.52
N GLN A 153 5.75 7.77 7.86
CA GLN A 153 5.39 8.15 9.23
C GLN A 153 4.82 6.98 10.05
N VAL A 154 4.74 5.76 9.48
CA VAL A 154 4.16 4.59 10.16
C VAL A 154 4.83 4.26 11.48
N ASP A 155 6.17 4.35 11.56
CA ASP A 155 6.89 4.07 12.82
C ASP A 155 6.51 5.09 13.91
N LYS A 156 6.33 6.37 13.56
CA LYS A 156 5.85 7.41 14.49
C LYS A 156 4.40 7.18 14.89
N LEU A 157 3.53 6.82 13.94
CA LEU A 157 2.15 6.46 14.23
C LEU A 157 2.07 5.29 15.21
N GLN A 158 2.86 4.23 15.01
CA GLN A 158 2.91 3.10 15.93
C GLN A 158 3.33 3.54 17.34
N ALA A 159 4.32 4.43 17.46
CA ALA A 159 4.75 4.98 18.75
C ALA A 159 3.66 5.76 19.47
N LEU A 160 2.93 6.61 18.75
CA LEU A 160 1.78 7.35 19.30
C LEU A 160 0.68 6.38 19.73
N LEU A 161 0.25 5.47 18.86
CA LEU A 161 -0.80 4.51 19.19
C LEU A 161 -0.42 3.61 20.36
N ALA A 162 0.84 3.14 20.44
CA ALA A 162 1.31 2.32 21.53
C ALA A 162 1.29 3.07 22.86
N LYS A 163 1.76 4.32 22.89
CA LYS A 163 1.74 5.16 24.09
C LYS A 163 0.35 5.23 24.73
N HIS A 164 -0.70 5.30 23.90
CA HIS A 164 -2.08 5.46 24.37
C HIS A 164 -2.82 4.15 24.60
N HIS A 165 -2.49 3.08 23.86
CA HIS A 165 -3.30 1.85 23.84
C HIS A 165 -2.56 0.57 24.23
N CYS A 166 -1.22 0.54 24.12
CA CYS A 166 -0.40 -0.63 24.46
C CYS A 166 1.03 -0.21 24.84
N PRO A 167 1.23 0.51 25.96
CA PRO A 167 2.52 1.09 26.34
C PRO A 167 3.63 0.06 26.59
N GLN A 168 3.26 -1.20 26.83
CA GLN A 168 4.16 -2.33 27.02
C GLN A 168 4.70 -2.93 25.71
N LEU A 169 4.22 -2.48 24.55
CA LEU A 169 4.61 -3.04 23.26
C LEU A 169 5.99 -2.52 22.83
N GLU A 170 6.89 -3.44 22.50
CA GLU A 170 8.17 -3.11 21.89
C GLU A 170 7.98 -2.59 20.45
N LEU A 171 8.68 -1.50 20.13
CA LEU A 171 8.53 -0.76 18.88
C LEU A 171 9.87 -0.57 18.15
N PRO A 172 9.84 -0.33 16.82
CA PRO A 172 8.67 -0.45 15.94
C PRO A 172 8.29 -1.91 15.70
N VAL A 173 7.00 -2.20 15.59
CA VAL A 173 6.53 -3.51 15.13
C VAL A 173 6.71 -3.57 13.63
N ARG A 174 7.85 -4.11 13.22
CA ARG A 174 8.18 -4.35 11.83
C ARG A 174 7.72 -5.75 11.42
N GLU A 175 7.09 -5.81 10.25
CA GLU A 175 6.74 -7.03 9.54
C GLU A 175 7.06 -6.75 8.08
N ASN A 176 7.80 -7.63 7.42
CA ASN A 176 8.30 -7.40 6.07
C ASN A 176 9.12 -6.10 5.92
N ILE A 177 10.08 -5.86 6.81
CA ILE A 177 11.32 -5.26 6.30
C ILE A 177 11.74 -6.23 5.20
N ALA A 178 12.12 -5.74 4.03
CA ALA A 178 12.93 -6.50 3.11
C ALA A 178 14.20 -6.92 3.89
N ALA A 179 14.07 -7.98 4.70
CA ALA A 179 15.12 -8.59 5.46
C ALA A 179 15.99 -9.21 4.39
N ASP A 180 17.00 -8.44 4.01
CA ASP A 180 17.98 -8.70 2.98
C ASP A 180 17.37 -9.33 1.72
N LYS A 181 17.01 -8.48 0.74
CA LYS A 181 16.95 -8.97 -0.65
C LYS A 181 18.35 -9.42 -1.01
N SER A 182 18.66 -10.68 -0.73
CA SER A 182 20.00 -11.25 -0.84
C SER A 182 20.50 -11.39 -2.28
N MET A 183 19.76 -10.83 -3.24
CA MET A 183 19.98 -11.04 -4.66
C MET A 183 19.66 -9.77 -5.44
N ASP A 184 20.67 -9.27 -6.11
CA ASP A 184 20.61 -8.17 -7.05
C ASP A 184 19.90 -8.64 -8.32
N VAL A 185 18.93 -7.85 -8.76
CA VAL A 185 18.14 -8.15 -9.95
C VAL A 185 18.57 -7.23 -11.08
N PHE A 186 18.86 -7.84 -12.22
CA PHE A 186 19.28 -7.16 -13.43
C PHE A 186 18.33 -7.48 -14.58
N LEU A 187 18.18 -6.53 -15.49
CA LEU A 187 17.48 -6.70 -16.75
C LEU A 187 18.49 -6.75 -17.89
N LYS A 188 18.33 -7.75 -18.76
CA LYS A 188 18.98 -7.78 -20.07
C LYS A 188 18.11 -7.01 -21.05
N LEU A 189 18.66 -5.90 -21.55
CA LEU A 189 18.01 -4.99 -22.48
C LEU A 189 17.81 -5.65 -23.84
N GLU A 190 16.60 -5.53 -24.38
CA GLU A 190 16.23 -6.23 -25.62
C GLU A 190 16.96 -5.66 -26.85
N THR A 191 17.13 -4.33 -26.88
CA THR A 191 17.69 -3.62 -28.05
C THR A 191 19.21 -3.65 -28.12
N THR A 192 19.89 -3.52 -26.99
CA THR A 192 21.36 -3.43 -26.93
C THR A 192 22.02 -4.73 -26.47
N GLY A 193 21.26 -5.65 -25.87
CA GLY A 193 21.79 -6.83 -25.20
C GLY A 193 22.55 -6.53 -23.90
N GLY A 194 22.67 -5.26 -23.52
CA GLY A 194 23.33 -4.82 -22.29
C GLY A 194 22.56 -5.26 -21.04
N VAL A 195 23.21 -5.18 -19.88
CA VAL A 195 22.62 -5.55 -18.59
C VAL A 195 22.57 -4.31 -17.69
N ILE A 196 21.43 -4.06 -17.06
CA ILE A 196 21.20 -2.91 -16.18
C ILE A 196 20.57 -3.38 -14.87
N ASN A 197 20.91 -2.73 -13.74
CA ASN A 197 20.24 -3.01 -12.47
C ASN A 197 18.75 -2.59 -12.57
N ILE A 198 17.85 -3.40 -11.99
CA ILE A 198 16.41 -3.10 -12.01
C ILE A 198 16.08 -1.77 -11.34
N ASP A 199 16.84 -1.37 -10.33
CA ASP A 199 16.62 -0.13 -9.59
C ASP A 199 16.95 1.09 -10.46
N ASP A 200 18.04 1.04 -11.22
CA ASP A 200 18.40 2.08 -12.19
C ASP A 200 17.38 2.13 -13.33
N TRP A 201 16.99 0.98 -13.86
CA TRP A 201 15.97 0.90 -14.91
C TRP A 201 14.63 1.47 -14.45
N LEU A 202 14.20 1.16 -13.22
CA LEU A 202 12.96 1.68 -12.64
C LEU A 202 13.07 3.17 -12.26
N HIS A 203 14.26 3.66 -11.92
CA HIS A 203 14.48 5.09 -11.70
C HIS A 203 14.24 5.88 -12.99
N GLU A 204 14.86 5.43 -14.09
CA GLU A 204 14.77 6.10 -15.39
C GLU A 204 13.39 5.93 -16.05
N LYS A 205 12.82 4.72 -16.02
CA LYS A 205 11.57 4.43 -16.74
C LYS A 205 10.32 4.57 -15.89
N GLY A 206 10.44 4.52 -14.57
CA GLY A 206 9.33 4.51 -13.61
C GLY A 206 8.23 5.53 -13.90
N PRO A 207 8.56 6.83 -14.05
CA PRO A 207 7.56 7.87 -14.36
C PRO A 207 6.78 7.62 -15.67
N SER A 208 7.42 6.99 -16.65
CA SER A 208 6.80 6.71 -17.95
C SER A 208 5.99 5.41 -17.97
N LEU A 209 6.23 4.48 -17.03
CA LEU A 209 5.56 3.16 -17.02
C LEU A 209 4.04 3.29 -16.91
N GLU A 210 3.56 4.20 -16.07
CA GLU A 210 2.12 4.36 -15.85
C GLU A 210 1.38 4.74 -17.13
N VAL A 211 1.94 5.68 -17.88
CA VAL A 211 1.39 6.18 -19.14
C VAL A 211 1.59 5.16 -20.25
N ALA A 212 2.82 4.67 -20.43
CA ALA A 212 3.18 3.78 -21.53
C ALA A 212 2.44 2.42 -21.46
N LEU A 213 2.20 1.91 -20.25
CA LEU A 213 1.53 0.62 -20.04
C LEU A 213 0.08 0.76 -19.58
N ASN A 214 -0.45 1.98 -19.56
CA ASN A 214 -1.83 2.28 -19.15
C ASN A 214 -2.18 1.65 -17.79
N LEU A 215 -1.27 1.76 -16.82
CA LEU A 215 -1.40 1.11 -15.51
C LEU A 215 -2.53 1.71 -14.67
N ARG A 216 -2.96 2.92 -15.02
CA ARG A 216 -4.00 3.69 -14.32
C ARG A 216 -5.25 3.93 -15.16
N LYS A 217 -5.51 3.08 -16.15
CA LYS A 217 -6.65 3.23 -17.09
C LYS A 217 -8.02 3.34 -16.42
N ASP A 218 -8.16 2.75 -15.23
CA ASP A 218 -9.41 2.67 -14.47
C ASP A 218 -9.49 3.79 -13.39
N ALA A 219 -8.44 4.58 -13.27
CA ALA A 219 -8.30 5.63 -12.28
C ALA A 219 -9.13 6.85 -12.66
N SER A 220 -9.84 7.42 -11.69
CA SER A 220 -10.61 8.66 -11.88
C SER A 220 -10.24 9.67 -10.79
N CYS A 221 -10.57 10.95 -11.01
CA CYS A 221 -10.25 12.05 -10.09
C CYS A 221 -8.75 12.17 -9.75
N GLN A 222 -7.89 11.89 -10.73
CA GLN A 222 -6.43 11.93 -10.58
C GLN A 222 -5.91 13.29 -10.13
N ALA A 223 -6.49 14.38 -10.65
CA ALA A 223 -6.17 15.73 -10.23
C ALA A 223 -6.39 15.93 -8.71
N LYS A 224 -7.47 15.36 -8.15
CA LYS A 224 -7.72 15.42 -6.71
C LYS A 224 -6.68 14.64 -5.92
N THR A 225 -6.28 13.47 -6.42
CA THR A 225 -5.21 12.67 -5.81
C THR A 225 -3.89 13.42 -5.81
N PHE A 226 -3.51 14.03 -6.92
CA PHE A 226 -2.29 14.83 -7.00
C PHE A 226 -2.33 16.04 -6.07
N HIS A 227 -3.47 16.75 -5.99
CA HIS A 227 -3.58 17.88 -5.07
C HIS A 227 -3.50 17.44 -3.60
N MET A 228 -4.16 16.33 -3.24
CA MET A 228 -4.03 15.73 -1.91
C MET A 228 -2.58 15.33 -1.60
N GLU A 229 -1.87 14.76 -2.58
CA GLU A 229 -0.45 14.39 -2.46
C GLU A 229 0.44 15.62 -2.27
N ASP A 230 0.22 16.68 -3.03
CA ASP A 230 0.96 17.95 -2.91
C ASP A 230 0.76 18.57 -1.53
N GLU A 231 -0.48 18.61 -1.03
CA GLU A 231 -0.77 19.07 0.33
C GLU A 231 -0.09 18.18 1.37
N LEU A 232 -0.27 16.86 1.29
CA LEU A 232 0.27 15.88 2.23
C LEU A 232 1.80 15.94 2.29
N PHE A 233 2.47 15.95 1.15
CA PHE A 233 3.94 15.95 1.07
C PHE A 233 4.53 17.35 1.31
N GLY A 234 3.72 18.40 1.21
CA GLY A 234 4.07 19.76 1.64
C GLY A 234 4.03 19.97 3.15
N CYS A 235 3.30 19.13 3.90
CA CYS A 235 3.25 19.19 5.36
C CYS A 235 4.62 18.81 5.99
N PRO A 236 5.17 19.58 6.95
CA PRO A 236 6.44 19.26 7.60
C PRO A 236 6.48 17.89 8.31
N ASP A 237 5.33 17.44 8.81
CA ASP A 237 5.13 16.15 9.45
C ASP A 237 4.60 15.07 8.49
N GLU A 238 4.38 15.42 7.21
CA GLU A 238 3.75 14.60 6.19
C GLU A 238 2.43 13.94 6.67
N ALA A 239 1.63 14.72 7.41
CA ALA A 239 0.33 14.33 7.92
C ALA A 239 -0.71 15.44 7.65
N LEU A 240 -1.83 15.06 7.06
CA LEU A 240 -2.87 15.96 6.59
C LEU A 240 -4.20 15.65 7.29
N TRP A 241 -4.71 16.61 8.05
CA TRP A 241 -6.10 16.57 8.53
C TRP A 241 -7.04 16.94 7.39
N VAL A 242 -7.93 16.03 7.01
CA VAL A 242 -8.81 16.20 5.84
C VAL A 242 -10.18 16.70 6.27
N THR A 243 -10.63 17.77 5.63
CA THR A 243 -11.98 18.32 5.80
C THR A 243 -12.80 18.19 4.52
N THR A 244 -14.11 18.36 4.62
CA THR A 244 -14.97 18.37 3.42
C THR A 244 -14.62 19.53 2.49
N GLU A 245 -14.16 20.64 3.05
CA GLU A 245 -13.69 21.83 2.37
C GLU A 245 -12.38 21.57 1.63
N SER A 246 -11.43 20.86 2.25
CA SER A 246 -10.20 20.42 1.60
C SER A 246 -10.53 19.59 0.36
N ILE A 247 -11.40 18.58 0.49
CA ILE A 247 -11.77 17.69 -0.63
C ILE A 247 -12.48 18.43 -1.77
N LYS A 248 -13.25 19.48 -1.46
CA LYS A 248 -13.88 20.36 -2.47
C LYS A 248 -12.85 21.21 -3.21
N GLY A 249 -11.77 21.61 -2.55
CA GLY A 249 -10.67 22.37 -3.13
C GLY A 249 -9.70 21.54 -3.97
N TRP A 250 -9.71 20.22 -3.78
CA TRP A 250 -9.02 19.25 -4.64
C TRP A 250 -9.73 19.06 -5.97
#